data_AF-R9PSE3-F1
#
_entry.id   AF-R9PSE3-F1
#
_cell.length_a   1.000
_cell.length_b   1.000
_cell.length_c   1.000
_cell.angle_alpha   90.00
_cell.angle_beta   90.00
_cell.angle_gamma   90.00
#
_symmetry.space_group_name_H-M   'P 1'
#
loop_
_entity.id
_entity.type
_entity.pdbx_description
1 polymer ?
#
loop_
_entity_poly.entity_id
_entity_poly.type
_entity_poly.pdbx_seq_one_letter_code
_entity_poly.pdbx_strand_id
1 'polypeptide(L)'
;MFINASAEYHQADNPVHIACTEHKNLVIKLIEQQLSELALTQPLETAKQLAILADGAIVGAHTTNDSASAKHAKAVAEVLLNSYAEAA
;
A
#
# COMPACT_ATOMS: atom_id res chain seq x y z
N MET A 1 -6.52 -2.37 -5.50
CA MET A 1 -6.83 -1.07 -4.90
C MET A 1 -8.06 -0.50 -5.59
N PHE A 2 -9.14 -0.21 -4.87
CA PHE A 2 -10.40 0.31 -5.44
C PHE A 2 -10.56 1.81 -5.13
N ILE A 3 -9.54 2.61 -5.49
CA ILE A 3 -9.39 4.01 -5.04
C ILE A 3 -10.57 4.87 -5.51
N ASN A 4 -10.89 4.85 -6.81
CA ASN A 4 -11.98 5.66 -7.35
C ASN A 4 -13.34 5.27 -6.76
N ALA A 5 -13.64 3.97 -6.68
CA ALA A 5 -14.87 3.48 -6.06
C ALA A 5 -14.96 3.87 -4.58
N SER A 6 -13.86 3.79 -3.83
CA SER A 6 -13.84 4.22 -2.42
C SER A 6 -14.07 5.72 -2.24
N ALA A 7 -13.69 6.54 -3.23
CA ALA A 7 -13.92 7.99 -3.24
C ALA A 7 -15.37 8.34 -3.65
N GLU A 8 -15.93 7.62 -4.62
CA GLU A 8 -17.31 7.80 -5.10
C GLU A 8 -18.34 7.34 -4.05
N TYR A 9 -18.05 6.26 -3.32
CA TYR A 9 -18.89 5.69 -2.27
C TYR A 9 -18.19 5.82 -0.91
N HIS A 10 -18.22 7.03 -0.35
CA HIS A 10 -17.45 7.36 0.86
C HIS A 10 -18.18 7.08 2.18
N GLN A 11 -19.48 6.75 2.14
CA GLN A 11 -20.27 6.49 3.35
C GLN A 11 -19.85 5.15 3.96
N ALA A 12 -19.55 5.15 5.27
CA ALA A 12 -18.99 3.99 5.95
C ALA A 12 -19.91 2.76 5.96
N ASP A 13 -21.22 2.97 5.89
CA ASP A 13 -22.26 1.93 5.83
C ASP A 13 -22.59 1.50 4.39
N ASN A 14 -21.99 2.13 3.38
CA ASN A 14 -22.20 1.76 1.98
C ASN A 14 -21.51 0.40 1.69
N PRO A 15 -22.23 -0.59 1.12
CA PRO A 15 -21.65 -1.90 0.79
C PRO A 15 -20.40 -1.83 -0.10
N VAL A 16 -20.33 -0.84 -1.01
CA VAL A 16 -19.16 -0.63 -1.87
C VAL A 16 -17.97 -0.13 -1.06
N HIS A 17 -18.18 0.79 -0.13
CA HIS A 17 -17.14 1.29 0.76
C HIS A 17 -16.56 0.16 1.64
N ILE A 18 -17.45 -0.69 2.17
CA ILE A 18 -17.08 -1.86 2.96
C ILE A 18 -16.23 -2.82 2.13
N ALA A 19 -16.68 -3.19 0.93
CA ALA A 19 -15.93 -4.07 0.04
C ALA A 19 -14.56 -3.49 -0.36
N CYS A 20 -14.47 -2.18 -0.60
CA CYS A 20 -13.21 -1.49 -0.86
C CYS A 20 -12.24 -1.59 0.33
N THR A 21 -12.76 -1.39 1.54
CA THR A 21 -12.01 -1.48 2.80
C THR A 21 -11.53 -2.91 3.06
N GLU A 22 -12.39 -3.91 2.88
CA GLU A 22 -12.04 -5.32 3.01
C GLU A 22 -10.93 -5.71 2.03
N HIS A 23 -11.05 -5.32 0.76
CA HIS A 23 -10.00 -5.55 -0.23
C HIS A 23 -8.68 -4.87 0.16
N LYS A 24 -8.72 -3.64 0.67
CA LYS A 24 -7.51 -2.93 1.14
C LYS A 24 -6.84 -3.69 2.29
N ASN A 25 -7.62 -4.19 3.24
CA ASN A 25 -7.10 -5.00 4.34
C ASN A 25 -6.50 -6.33 3.86
N LEU A 26 -7.10 -6.98 2.87
CA LEU A 26 -6.55 -8.19 2.25
C LEU A 26 -5.21 -7.93 1.55
N VAL A 27 -5.06 -6.79 0.86
CA VAL A 27 -3.79 -6.39 0.24
C VAL A 27 -2.71 -6.15 1.30
N ILE A 28 -3.03 -5.44 2.39
CA ILE A 28 -2.08 -5.22 3.50
C ILE A 28 -1.64 -6.55 4.09
N LYS A 29 -2.59 -7.45 4.36
CA LYS A 29 -2.30 -8.79 4.90
C LYS A 29 -1.42 -9.62 3.96
N LEU A 30 -1.66 -9.55 2.64
CA LEU A 30 -0.82 -10.21 1.65
C LEU A 30 0.63 -9.70 1.70
N ILE A 31 0.81 -8.38 1.77
CA ILE A 31 2.15 -7.78 1.87
C ILE A 31 2.81 -8.20 3.19
N GLU A 32 2.11 -8.11 4.32
CA GLU A 32 2.62 -8.53 5.63
C GLU A 32 3.07 -9.99 5.62
N GLN A 33 2.31 -10.89 4.98
CA GLN A 33 2.70 -12.29 4.82
C GLN A 33 4.01 -12.44 4.05
N GLN A 34 4.23 -11.66 2.99
CA GLN A 34 5.49 -11.66 2.25
C GLN A 34 6.65 -11.13 3.09
N LEU A 35 6.39 -10.13 3.95
CA LEU A 35 7.38 -9.59 4.86
C LEU A 35 7.78 -10.55 5.99
N SER A 36 7.00 -11.59 6.26
CA SER A 36 7.31 -12.57 7.33
C SER A 36 8.59 -13.36 7.08
N GLU A 37 9.08 -13.39 5.84
CA GLU A 37 10.35 -14.00 5.46
C GLU A 37 11.56 -13.10 5.79
N LEU A 38 11.32 -11.85 6.22
CA LEU A 38 12.34 -10.86 6.53
C LEU A 38 12.39 -10.62 8.05
N ALA A 39 13.60 -10.39 8.58
CA ALA A 39 13.82 -10.02 9.97
C ALA A 39 13.52 -8.52 10.20
N LEU A 40 12.25 -8.13 10.06
CA LEU A 40 11.81 -6.75 10.26
C LEU A 40 11.30 -6.54 11.69
N THR A 41 11.62 -5.37 12.26
CA THR A 41 11.15 -4.99 13.61
C THR A 41 9.65 -4.69 13.66
N GLN A 42 9.03 -4.26 12.55
CA GLN A 42 7.64 -3.80 12.49
C GLN A 42 6.90 -4.23 11.20
N PRO A 43 6.76 -5.53 10.93
CA PRO A 43 6.28 -6.04 9.63
C PRO A 43 4.87 -5.55 9.24
N LEU A 44 3.93 -5.46 10.18
CA LEU A 44 2.59 -4.93 9.90
C LEU A 44 2.62 -3.45 9.48
N GLU A 45 3.43 -2.64 10.15
CA GLU A 45 3.50 -1.21 9.85
C GLU A 45 4.20 -0.98 8.52
N THR A 46 5.29 -1.71 8.26
CA THR A 46 5.93 -1.74 6.94
C THR A 46 4.95 -2.16 5.85
N ALA A 47 4.10 -3.17 6.08
CA ALA A 47 3.09 -3.59 5.10
C ALA A 47 2.07 -2.49 4.77
N LYS A 48 1.58 -1.76 5.79
CA LYS A 48 0.68 -0.62 5.57
C LYS A 48 1.35 0.49 4.77
N GLN A 49 2.59 0.83 5.10
CA GLN A 49 3.36 1.85 4.40
C GLN A 49 3.62 1.47 2.94
N LEU A 50 4.00 0.21 2.67
CA LEU A 50 4.13 -0.31 1.31
C LEU A 50 2.79 -0.28 0.55
N ALA A 51 1.68 -0.60 1.22
CA ALA A 51 0.36 -0.51 0.61
C ALA A 51 0.00 0.94 0.25
N ILE A 52 0.38 1.92 1.06
CA ILE A 52 0.19 3.36 0.75
C ILE A 52 1.04 3.76 -0.46
N LEU A 53 2.31 3.33 -0.54
CA LEU A 53 3.17 3.59 -1.69
C LEU A 53 2.60 3.02 -2.98
N ALA A 54 2.00 1.82 -2.93
CA ALA A 54 1.32 1.21 -4.08
C ALA A 54 0.10 2.04 -4.53
N ASP A 55 -0.72 2.54 -3.60
CA ASP A 55 -1.84 3.43 -3.93
C ASP A 55 -1.35 4.72 -4.58
N GLY A 56 -0.33 5.34 -3.98
CA GLY A 56 0.28 6.58 -4.45
C GLY A 56 0.88 6.42 -5.84
N ALA A 57 1.49 5.28 -6.15
CA ALA A 57 1.99 4.99 -7.49
C ALA A 57 0.87 4.92 -8.53
N ILE A 58 -0.26 4.27 -8.19
CA ILE A 58 -1.44 4.15 -9.06
C ILE A 58 -2.03 5.54 -9.31
N VAL A 59 -2.29 6.30 -8.24
CA VAL A 59 -2.87 7.65 -8.34
C VAL A 59 -1.93 8.60 -9.07
N GLY A 60 -0.64 8.58 -8.75
CA GLY A 60 0.38 9.37 -9.41
C GLY A 60 0.38 9.13 -10.92
N ALA A 61 0.50 7.87 -11.35
CA ALA A 61 0.48 7.52 -12.77
C ALA A 61 -0.80 7.99 -13.47
N HIS A 62 -1.96 7.87 -12.82
CA HIS A 62 -3.25 8.28 -13.38
C HIS A 62 -3.45 9.80 -13.44
N THR A 63 -2.92 10.55 -12.47
CA THR A 63 -3.20 11.99 -12.33
C THR A 63 -2.16 12.87 -13.01
N THR A 64 -0.90 12.43 -13.06
CA THR A 64 0.21 13.20 -13.66
C THR A 64 0.66 12.66 -15.01
N ASN A 65 0.09 11.54 -15.46
CA ASN A 65 0.51 10.78 -16.64
C ASN A 65 1.99 10.35 -16.59
N ASP A 66 2.56 10.27 -15.38
CA ASP A 66 3.93 9.85 -15.14
C ASP A 66 4.03 8.33 -15.00
N SER A 67 4.49 7.68 -16.07
CA SER A 67 4.78 6.25 -16.06
C SER A 67 5.91 5.84 -15.09
N ALA A 68 6.67 6.79 -14.54
CA ALA A 68 7.70 6.54 -13.55
C ALA A 68 7.18 6.50 -12.09
N SER A 69 5.91 6.82 -11.83
CA SER A 69 5.34 6.83 -10.48
C SER A 69 5.55 5.50 -9.73
N ALA A 70 5.45 4.36 -10.42
CA ALA A 70 5.76 3.05 -9.84
C ALA A 70 7.25 2.88 -9.48
N LYS A 71 8.16 3.46 -10.27
CA LYS A 71 9.61 3.43 -9.98
C LYS A 71 9.94 4.28 -8.76
N HIS A 72 9.30 5.44 -8.61
CA HIS A 72 9.45 6.29 -7.44
C HIS A 72 8.97 5.59 -6.16
N ALA A 73 7.78 4.99 -6.18
CA ALA A 73 7.27 4.21 -5.05
C ALA A 73 8.17 3.03 -4.70
N LYS A 74 8.71 2.32 -5.70
CA LYS A 74 9.67 1.24 -5.49
C LYS A 74 10.94 1.74 -4.79
N ALA A 75 11.52 2.85 -5.24
CA ALA A 75 12.74 3.39 -4.64
C ALA A 75 12.53 3.75 -3.15
N VAL A 76 11.37 4.30 -2.80
CA VAL A 76 11.03 4.59 -1.40
C VAL A 76 10.80 3.30 -0.60
N ALA A 77 10.15 2.29 -1.20
CA ALA A 77 9.95 0.99 -0.57
C ALA A 77 11.28 0.29 -0.22
N GLU A 78 12.29 0.37 -1.10
CA GLU A 78 13.62 -0.20 -0.84
C GLU A 78 14.31 0.50 0.35
N VAL A 79 14.25 1.82 0.43
CA VAL A 79 14.78 2.58 1.57
C VAL A 79 14.07 2.17 2.87
N LEU A 80 12.74 2.05 2.83
CA LEU A 80 11.93 1.66 3.97
C LEU A 80 12.30 0.27 4.49
N LEU A 81 12.38 -0.72 3.60
CA LEU A 81 12.76 -2.09 3.94
C LEU A 81 14.14 -2.15 4.58
N ASN A 82 15.11 -1.43 4.03
CA ASN A 82 16.47 -1.37 4.60
C ASN A 82 16.47 -0.72 5.99
N SER A 83 15.70 0.36 6.20
CA SER A 83 15.64 1.03 7.51
C SER A 83 15.07 0.17 8.64
N TYR A 84 14.16 -0.76 8.32
CA TYR A 84 13.57 -1.67 9.31
C TYR A 84 14.32 -3.01 9.44
N ALA A 85 15.18 -3.35 8.49
CA ALA A 85 16.05 -4.51 8.51
C ALA A 85 17.36 -4.26 9.30
N GLU A 86 17.94 -3.05 9.22
CA GLU A 86 19.17 -2.68 9.93
C GLU A 86 18.95 -2.34 11.42
N ALA A 87 17.69 -2.17 11.84
CA ALA A 87 17.34 -1.88 13.23
C ALA A 87 17.27 -3.13 14.14
N ALA A 88 17.75 -4.29 13.68
CA ALA A 88 17.79 -5.56 14.39
C ALA A 88 19.18 -5.88 14.97
#